data_AF-A0A444R469-F1
#
_entry.id   AF-A0A444R469-F1
#
_cell.length_a   1.000
_cell.length_b   1.000
_cell.length_c   1.000
_cell.angle_alpha   90.00
_cell.angle_beta   90.00
_cell.angle_gamma   90.00
#
_symmetry.space_group_name_H-M   'P 1'
#
loop_
_entity.id
_entity.type
_entity.pdbx_description
1 polymer ?
#
loop_
_entity_poly.entity_id
_entity_poly.type
_entity_poly.pdbx_seq_one_letter_code
_entity_poly.pdbx_strand_id
1 'polypeptide(L)'
;MNKIYSFKCCPVTVGLIAVSELASSVTKNAGRKLKKISLMVLSVSCLSYPMISLAGIVRSDIAYQIYRDFAENKGLFVPGATDIPVYDKDGNLVKVAGGYAFKTGGTTGVPLISDATIVSNPGQTYDPVNGPLPDYGAPGDSGSPLFAYDEQQKKWVIVAVLRAYAGINGATNWWNVISTDYLNQV
;
A
#
# COMPACT_ATOMS: atom_id res chain seq x y z
N MET A 1 -11.87 17.70 -20.45
CA MET A 1 -13.09 17.84 -19.62
C MET A 1 -12.72 18.48 -18.29
N ASN A 2 -13.13 19.72 -18.04
CA ASN A 2 -12.84 20.41 -16.77
C ASN A 2 -13.82 19.95 -15.69
N LYS A 3 -13.30 19.43 -14.57
CA LYS A 3 -14.10 19.15 -13.37
C LYS A 3 -14.22 20.46 -12.57
N ILE A 4 -15.42 21.00 -12.47
CA ILE A 4 -15.69 22.21 -11.67
C ILE A 4 -15.82 21.77 -10.20
N TYR A 5 -15.01 22.36 -9.33
CA TYR A 5 -15.03 22.15 -7.88
C TYR A 5 -15.45 23.44 -7.19
N SER A 6 -16.17 23.33 -6.07
CA SER A 6 -16.57 24.47 -5.24
C SER A 6 -15.94 24.35 -3.84
N PHE A 7 -15.53 25.47 -3.25
CA PHE A 7 -14.98 25.49 -1.89
C PHE A 7 -16.10 25.67 -0.86
N LYS A 8 -16.15 24.79 0.14
CA LYS A 8 -17.07 24.90 1.29
C LYS A 8 -16.29 25.00 2.60
N CYS A 9 -16.78 25.82 3.51
CA CYS A 9 -16.20 25.96 4.85
C CYS A 9 -16.53 24.72 5.70
N CYS A 10 -15.50 24.07 6.25
CA CYS A 10 -15.62 22.96 7.17
C CYS A 10 -15.56 23.49 8.62
N PRO A 11 -16.65 23.39 9.41
CA PRO A 11 -16.67 23.91 10.78
C PRO A 11 -15.85 23.05 11.76
N VAL A 12 -15.47 21.83 11.39
CA VAL A 12 -14.66 20.93 12.23
C VAL A 12 -13.16 21.25 12.15
N THR A 13 -12.69 21.69 10.98
CA THR A 13 -11.28 22.02 10.73
C THR A 13 -11.01 23.51 10.56
N VAL A 14 -12.06 24.35 10.58
CA VAL A 14 -12.00 25.81 10.39
C VAL A 14 -11.24 26.17 9.10
N GLY A 15 -11.47 25.40 8.04
CA GLY A 15 -10.78 25.56 6.75
C GLY A 15 -11.72 25.34 5.55
N LEU A 16 -11.32 25.83 4.38
CA LEU A 16 -12.03 25.58 3.13
C LEU A 16 -11.62 24.23 2.55
N ILE A 17 -12.61 23.38 2.23
CA ILE A 17 -12.42 22.11 1.54
C ILE A 17 -13.01 22.19 0.13
N ALA A 18 -12.33 21.62 -0.86
CA ALA A 18 -12.85 21.49 -2.22
C ALA A 18 -13.85 20.32 -2.29
N VAL A 19 -15.06 20.58 -2.78
CA VAL A 19 -16.15 19.60 -2.90
C VAL A 19 -16.65 19.60 -4.34
N SER A 20 -17.05 18.42 -4.84
CA SER A 20 -17.71 18.30 -6.15
C SER A 20 -19.07 18.99 -6.14
N GLU A 21 -19.35 19.83 -7.14
CA GLU A 21 -20.65 20.53 -7.27
C GLU A 21 -21.84 19.59 -7.47
N LEU A 22 -21.61 18.34 -7.90
CA LEU A 22 -22.65 17.31 -8.08
C LEU A 22 -23.17 16.75 -6.74
N ALA A 23 -22.47 16.98 -5.63
CA ALA A 23 -22.93 16.60 -4.31
C ALA A 23 -23.87 17.69 -3.74
N SER A 24 -25.06 17.80 -4.31
CA SER A 24 -26.13 18.65 -3.78
C SER A 24 -27.01 17.84 -2.80
N SER A 25 -27.09 18.33 -1.56
CA SER A 25 -28.20 18.15 -0.61
C SER A 25 -28.78 16.72 -0.42
N VAL A 26 -28.18 15.94 0.48
CA VAL A 26 -28.94 14.96 1.27
C VAL A 26 -28.83 15.32 2.74
N THR A 27 -29.72 16.20 3.21
CA THR A 27 -29.95 16.44 4.64
C THR A 27 -30.81 15.32 5.19
N LYS A 28 -30.20 14.18 5.54
CA LYS A 28 -30.85 13.21 6.42
C LYS A 28 -30.61 13.64 7.87
N ASN A 29 -31.64 14.20 8.50
CA ASN A 29 -31.68 14.42 9.94
C ASN A 29 -31.66 13.06 10.66
N ALA A 30 -30.46 12.56 10.98
CA ALA A 30 -30.29 11.42 11.86
C ALA A 30 -30.21 11.92 13.31
N GLY A 31 -31.38 12.16 13.92
CA GLY A 31 -31.48 12.36 15.36
C GLY A 31 -31.08 11.08 16.10
N ARG A 32 -29.79 10.90 16.39
CA ARG A 32 -29.31 9.79 17.23
C ARG A 32 -29.67 10.11 18.69
N LYS A 33 -30.68 9.41 19.25
CA LYS A 33 -30.86 9.34 20.70
C LYS A 33 -29.61 8.71 21.31
N LEU A 34 -28.80 9.51 21.99
CA LEU A 34 -27.68 9.05 22.83
C LEU A 34 -28.26 8.19 23.96
N LYS A 35 -28.24 6.86 23.80
CA LYS A 35 -28.33 5.96 24.95
C LYS A 35 -26.98 6.05 25.67
N LYS A 36 -27.00 6.43 26.96
CA LYS A 36 -25.83 6.40 27.84
C LYS A 36 -25.39 4.94 28.00
N ILE A 37 -24.51 4.47 27.13
CA ILE A 37 -23.82 3.19 27.32
C ILE A 37 -22.72 3.46 28.34
N SER A 38 -22.82 2.79 29.49
CA SER A 38 -21.86 2.89 30.59
C SER A 38 -20.45 2.55 30.10
N LEU A 39 -19.60 3.57 30.05
CA LEU A 39 -18.24 3.57 29.51
C LEU A 39 -17.24 3.05 30.57
N MET A 40 -17.44 1.85 31.12
CA MET A 40 -16.59 1.39 32.23
C MET A 40 -15.99 -0.01 32.10
N VAL A 41 -16.21 -0.73 30.99
CA VAL A 41 -15.66 -2.10 30.81
C VAL A 41 -14.65 -2.23 29.66
N LEU A 42 -14.53 -1.23 28.78
CA LEU A 42 -13.62 -1.29 27.61
C LEU A 42 -12.27 -0.58 27.84
N SER A 43 -12.01 -0.01 29.02
CA SER A 43 -10.83 0.82 29.27
C SER A 43 -9.58 0.05 29.70
N VAL A 44 -9.71 -1.20 30.17
CA VAL A 44 -8.58 -1.91 30.79
C VAL A 44 -7.85 -2.87 29.82
N SER A 45 -8.52 -3.37 28.76
CA SER A 45 -7.88 -4.31 27.82
C SER A 45 -7.00 -3.64 26.75
N CYS A 46 -7.10 -2.32 26.55
CA CYS A 46 -6.26 -1.59 25.59
C CYS A 46 -4.88 -1.18 26.15
N LEU A 47 -4.61 -1.36 27.45
CA LEU A 47 -3.36 -0.90 28.09
C LEU A 47 -2.27 -1.98 28.17
N SER A 48 -2.56 -3.24 27.82
CA SER A 48 -1.63 -4.37 28.02
C SER A 48 -0.79 -4.75 26.79
N TYR A 49 -0.89 -4.00 25.69
CA TYR A 49 0.04 -4.15 24.56
C TYR A 49 0.78 -2.83 24.35
N PRO A 50 2.10 -2.76 24.55
CA PRO A 50 2.88 -1.66 24.02
C PRO A 50 2.86 -1.80 22.50
N MET A 51 1.82 -1.27 21.84
CA MET A 51 1.90 -0.94 20.43
C MET A 51 2.94 0.17 20.33
N ILE A 52 4.15 -0.19 19.94
CA ILE A 52 5.13 0.79 19.52
C ILE A 52 4.56 1.44 18.24
N SER A 53 3.93 2.59 18.40
CA SER A 53 3.56 3.46 17.29
C SER A 53 4.83 4.17 16.82
N LEU A 54 5.60 3.52 15.95
CA LEU A 54 6.74 4.16 15.27
C LEU A 54 6.20 4.91 14.04
N ALA A 55 6.28 6.24 14.07
CA ALA A 55 5.98 7.08 12.92
C ALA A 55 7.03 6.96 11.78
N GLY A 56 8.12 6.22 12.02
CA GLY A 56 9.12 5.83 11.02
C GLY A 56 10.27 5.07 11.68
N ILE A 57 10.68 3.95 11.08
CA ILE A 57 11.88 3.22 11.49
C ILE A 57 13.03 3.74 10.63
N VAL A 58 14.04 4.33 11.27
CA VAL A 58 15.27 4.77 10.63
C VAL A 58 16.37 3.78 10.93
N ARG A 59 17.09 3.33 9.91
CA ARG A 59 18.23 2.44 10.12
C ARG A 59 19.46 3.21 10.57
N SER A 60 20.16 2.68 11.57
CA SER A 60 21.35 3.33 12.15
C SER A 60 22.58 3.24 11.26
N ASP A 61 22.62 2.31 10.30
CA ASP A 61 23.73 2.11 9.37
C ASP A 61 23.64 2.99 8.10
N ILE A 62 22.49 3.62 7.84
CA ILE A 62 22.32 4.61 6.76
C ILE A 62 22.52 6.02 7.33
N ALA A 63 23.17 6.91 6.59
CA ALA A 63 23.33 8.30 6.99
C ALA A 63 21.96 8.98 7.11
N TYR A 64 21.67 9.61 8.26
CA TYR A 64 20.37 10.25 8.52
C TYR A 64 19.99 11.30 7.46
N GLN A 65 20.99 11.93 6.85
CA GLN A 65 20.81 12.93 5.81
C GLN A 65 20.07 12.38 4.59
N ILE A 66 20.26 11.10 4.23
CA ILE A 66 19.55 10.47 3.10
C ILE A 66 18.03 10.51 3.32
N TYR A 67 17.56 10.26 4.54
CA TYR A 67 16.14 10.32 4.87
C TYR A 67 15.59 11.75 4.79
N ARG A 68 16.37 12.74 5.22
CA ARG A 68 15.97 14.15 5.10
C ARG A 68 15.93 14.59 3.65
N ASP A 69 16.96 14.24 2.88
CA ASP A 69 17.05 14.61 1.47
C ASP A 69 15.91 13.96 0.68
N PHE A 70 15.56 12.71 0.98
CA PHE A 70 14.37 12.07 0.39
C PHE A 70 13.08 12.80 0.76
N ALA A 71 12.88 13.12 2.04
CA ALA A 71 11.67 13.81 2.51
C ALA A 71 11.53 15.24 1.97
N GLU A 72 12.65 15.90 1.68
CA GLU A 72 12.70 17.30 1.21
C GLU A 72 12.92 17.42 -0.31
N ASN A 73 12.98 16.30 -1.05
CA ASN A 73 13.34 16.24 -2.47
C ASN A 73 14.66 16.96 -2.80
N LYS A 74 15.70 16.70 -1.99
CA LYS A 74 17.04 17.29 -2.13
C LYS A 74 18.05 16.25 -2.58
N GLY A 75 19.24 16.72 -2.96
CA GLY A 75 20.37 15.88 -3.33
C GLY A 75 20.03 14.99 -4.53
N LEU A 76 20.11 13.67 -4.32
CA LEU A 76 19.81 12.67 -5.34
C LEU A 76 18.30 12.52 -5.63
N PHE A 77 17.43 12.94 -4.70
CA PHE A 77 15.99 12.71 -4.75
C PHE A 77 15.25 13.88 -5.42
N VAL A 78 15.49 14.07 -6.71
CA VAL A 78 14.78 15.09 -7.51
C VAL A 78 13.69 14.45 -8.36
N PRO A 79 12.61 15.19 -8.72
CA PRO A 79 11.58 14.66 -9.61
C PRO A 79 12.18 14.10 -10.91
N GLY A 80 11.84 12.85 -11.23
CA GLY A 80 12.32 12.13 -12.41
C GLY A 80 13.62 11.34 -12.21
N ALA A 81 14.29 11.44 -11.05
CA ALA A 81 15.41 10.57 -10.74
C ALA A 81 14.90 9.14 -10.44
N THR A 82 15.48 8.16 -11.10
CA THR A 82 15.21 6.72 -10.93
C THR A 82 16.47 5.99 -10.49
N ASP A 83 16.33 4.77 -9.98
CA ASP A 83 17.44 3.87 -9.65
C ASP A 83 18.47 4.46 -8.66
N ILE A 84 18.02 5.30 -7.74
CA ILE A 84 18.91 5.96 -6.76
C ILE A 84 19.44 4.90 -5.79
N PRO A 85 20.75 4.57 -5.83
CA PRO A 85 21.32 3.58 -4.92
C PRO A 85 21.45 4.17 -3.51
N VAL A 86 21.09 3.40 -2.50
CA VAL A 86 21.31 3.76 -1.09
C VAL A 86 22.46 2.94 -0.55
N TYR A 87 23.45 3.62 0.04
CA TYR A 87 24.62 3.01 0.65
C TYR A 87 24.59 3.16 2.17
N ASP A 88 25.20 2.22 2.87
CA ASP A 88 25.45 2.32 4.30
C ASP A 88 26.63 3.27 4.55
N LYS A 89 26.92 3.54 5.83
CA LYS A 89 28.05 4.39 6.24
C LYS A 89 29.42 3.80 5.88
N ASP A 90 29.49 2.51 5.57
CA ASP A 90 30.70 1.80 5.16
C ASP A 90 30.85 1.75 3.62
N GLY A 91 29.87 2.28 2.88
CA GLY A 91 29.87 2.37 1.42
C GLY A 91 29.31 1.15 0.70
N ASN A 92 28.69 0.19 1.40
CA ASN A 92 28.08 -0.99 0.78
C ASN A 92 26.65 -0.68 0.33
N LEU A 93 26.22 -1.26 -0.79
CA LEU A 93 24.85 -1.12 -1.28
C LEU A 93 23.87 -1.74 -0.27
N VAL A 94 22.85 -0.98 0.08
CA VAL A 94 21.93 -1.35 1.15
C VAL A 94 20.72 -2.11 0.61
N LYS A 95 20.57 -3.35 1.06
CA LYS A 95 19.25 -3.99 1.11
C LYS A 95 18.44 -3.33 2.22
N VAL A 96 17.50 -2.43 1.89
CA VAL A 96 16.80 -1.55 2.84
C VAL A 96 16.13 -2.29 4.00
N ALA A 97 15.62 -3.51 3.77
CA ALA A 97 15.28 -4.43 4.84
C ALA A 97 15.21 -5.88 4.35
N GLY A 98 15.31 -6.83 5.30
CA GLY A 98 14.92 -8.22 5.07
C GLY A 98 13.40 -8.40 5.06
N GLY A 99 12.95 -9.59 4.67
CA GLY A 99 11.53 -9.95 4.77
C GLY A 99 11.01 -9.79 6.21
N TYR A 100 9.71 -9.49 6.33
CA TYR A 100 8.99 -9.34 7.60
C TYR A 100 9.39 -8.14 8.49
N ALA A 101 10.29 -7.27 8.05
CA ALA A 101 10.64 -6.05 8.79
C ALA A 101 9.53 -4.98 8.73
N PHE A 102 8.98 -4.76 7.54
CA PHE A 102 7.82 -3.91 7.28
C PHE A 102 7.12 -4.37 6.01
N LYS A 103 5.93 -3.84 5.74
CA LYS A 103 5.12 -4.19 4.57
C LYS A 103 5.31 -3.17 3.46
N THR A 104 5.55 -3.65 2.25
CA THR A 104 5.40 -2.89 1.01
C THR A 104 4.18 -3.40 0.25
N GLY A 105 3.72 -2.63 -0.72
CA GLY A 105 2.63 -3.02 -1.59
C GLY A 105 2.57 -2.10 -2.80
N GLY A 106 2.09 -2.64 -3.91
CA GLY A 106 1.97 -1.90 -5.15
C GLY A 106 1.19 -2.66 -6.22
N THR A 107 1.42 -2.31 -7.46
CA THR A 107 0.79 -2.88 -8.63
C THR A 107 1.67 -3.96 -9.24
N THR A 108 1.05 -5.02 -9.79
CA THR A 108 1.78 -6.13 -10.42
C THR A 108 1.70 -6.12 -11.94
N GLY A 109 1.06 -5.09 -12.51
CA GLY A 109 0.77 -5.00 -13.94
C GLY A 109 -0.30 -5.95 -14.46
N VAL A 110 -0.49 -5.91 -15.78
CA VAL A 110 -1.39 -6.82 -16.49
C VAL A 110 -0.75 -8.20 -16.56
N PRO A 111 -1.47 -9.28 -16.18
CA PRO A 111 -0.92 -10.63 -16.24
C PRO A 111 -0.70 -11.11 -17.66
N LEU A 112 0.45 -11.76 -17.88
CA LEU A 112 0.79 -12.49 -19.10
C LEU A 112 0.05 -13.82 -19.18
N ILE A 113 -0.18 -14.45 -18.02
CA ILE A 113 -0.93 -15.70 -17.86
C ILE A 113 -1.90 -15.49 -16.70
N SER A 114 -3.15 -15.92 -16.87
CA SER A 114 -4.22 -15.78 -15.89
C SER A 114 -5.15 -17.00 -15.86
N ASP A 115 -4.58 -18.18 -15.65
CA ASP A 115 -5.28 -19.47 -15.65
C ASP A 115 -5.31 -20.09 -14.24
N ALA A 116 -4.75 -21.29 -14.04
CA ALA A 116 -4.45 -21.83 -12.71
C ALA A 116 -3.31 -21.05 -12.01
N THR A 117 -2.54 -20.28 -12.78
CA THR A 117 -1.50 -19.40 -12.29
C THR A 117 -1.69 -17.99 -12.81
N ILE A 118 -1.24 -17.02 -12.01
CA ILE A 118 -1.06 -15.66 -12.49
C ILE A 118 0.45 -15.45 -12.68
N VAL A 119 0.84 -14.94 -13.84
CA VAL A 119 2.25 -14.62 -14.16
C VAL A 119 2.33 -13.21 -14.70
N SER A 120 3.15 -12.38 -14.08
CA SER A 120 3.38 -10.99 -14.48
C SER A 120 4.85 -10.64 -14.34
N ASN A 121 5.26 -9.52 -14.95
CA ASN A 121 6.63 -9.03 -14.90
C ASN A 121 6.78 -7.73 -14.09
N PRO A 122 6.37 -7.66 -12.80
CA PRO A 122 6.41 -6.42 -12.06
C PRO A 122 7.83 -5.95 -11.69
N GLY A 123 8.85 -6.79 -11.87
CA GLY A 123 10.26 -6.37 -11.75
C GLY A 123 10.74 -5.48 -12.88
N GLN A 124 9.95 -5.28 -13.94
CA GLN A 124 10.13 -4.17 -14.87
C GLN A 124 9.54 -2.89 -14.23
N THR A 125 10.18 -2.39 -13.17
CA THR A 125 9.61 -1.37 -12.27
C THR A 125 9.40 0.01 -12.89
N TYR A 126 9.95 0.24 -14.08
CA TYR A 126 9.78 1.49 -14.84
C TYR A 126 8.90 1.32 -16.08
N ASP A 127 8.44 0.11 -16.37
CA ASP A 127 7.49 -0.11 -17.46
C ASP A 127 6.10 0.38 -17.01
N PRO A 128 5.51 1.38 -17.70
CA PRO A 128 4.19 1.90 -17.35
C PRO A 128 3.08 0.83 -17.39
N VAL A 129 3.28 -0.30 -18.08
CA VAL A 129 2.34 -1.43 -18.06
C VAL A 129 2.13 -2.00 -16.66
N ASN A 130 3.11 -1.84 -15.77
CA ASN A 130 3.06 -2.34 -14.41
C ASN A 130 2.35 -1.40 -13.44
N GLY A 131 1.87 -0.25 -13.92
CA GLY A 131 1.17 0.75 -13.12
C GLY A 131 2.12 1.75 -12.43
N PRO A 132 1.57 2.66 -11.62
CA PRO A 132 2.33 3.77 -11.03
C PRO A 132 3.24 3.35 -9.87
N LEU A 133 3.03 2.17 -9.27
CA LEU A 133 3.82 1.66 -8.15
C LEU A 133 4.14 0.17 -8.35
N PRO A 134 4.91 -0.23 -9.37
CA PRO A 134 5.25 -1.63 -9.60
C PRO A 134 5.93 -2.25 -8.38
N ASP A 135 5.47 -3.41 -7.95
CA ASP A 135 6.01 -4.11 -6.77
C ASP A 135 6.40 -5.55 -7.14
N TYR A 136 7.69 -5.85 -7.05
CA TYR A 136 8.28 -7.15 -7.39
C TYR A 136 8.54 -7.96 -6.14
N GLY A 137 7.79 -9.04 -5.97
CA GLY A 137 7.91 -9.94 -4.84
C GLY A 137 9.26 -10.64 -4.82
N ALA A 138 9.89 -10.67 -3.64
CA ALA A 138 11.23 -11.20 -3.40
C ALA A 138 11.21 -12.21 -2.22
N PRO A 139 12.37 -12.76 -1.79
CA PRO A 139 12.41 -13.67 -0.64
C PRO A 139 11.85 -13.03 0.63
N GLY A 140 10.80 -13.65 1.18
CA GLY A 140 10.01 -13.13 2.30
C GLY A 140 8.55 -12.87 1.92
N ASP A 141 8.27 -12.65 0.63
CA ASP A 141 6.91 -12.34 0.14
C ASP A 141 6.12 -13.58 -0.28
N SER A 142 6.72 -14.78 -0.24
CA SER A 142 6.01 -16.03 -0.52
C SER A 142 4.77 -16.16 0.37
N GLY A 143 3.62 -16.42 -0.25
CA GLY A 143 2.31 -16.47 0.40
C GLY A 143 1.60 -15.12 0.53
N SER A 144 2.24 -14.01 0.13
CA SER A 144 1.59 -12.70 0.12
C SER A 144 0.39 -12.69 -0.85
N PRO A 145 -0.71 -12.01 -0.48
CA PRO A 145 -1.94 -12.01 -1.27
C PRO A 145 -1.82 -11.12 -2.51
N LEU A 146 -2.37 -11.59 -3.63
CA LEU A 146 -2.68 -10.77 -4.78
C LEU A 146 -4.17 -10.45 -4.80
N PHE A 147 -4.50 -9.17 -4.92
CA PHE A 147 -5.87 -8.69 -5.01
C PHE A 147 -6.19 -8.20 -6.42
N ALA A 148 -7.42 -8.44 -6.87
CA ALA A 148 -7.98 -7.83 -8.07
C ALA A 148 -9.27 -7.09 -7.71
N TYR A 149 -9.57 -6.03 -8.45
CA TYR A 149 -10.85 -5.34 -8.30
C TYR A 149 -11.88 -5.96 -9.23
N ASP A 150 -12.95 -6.52 -8.67
CA ASP A 150 -14.07 -7.05 -9.42
C ASP A 150 -15.01 -5.89 -9.80
N GLU A 151 -15.04 -5.54 -11.09
CA GLU A 151 -15.88 -4.48 -11.59
C GLU A 151 -17.38 -4.80 -11.55
N GLN A 152 -17.78 -6.07 -11.62
CA GLN A 152 -19.20 -6.45 -11.58
C GLN A 152 -19.73 -6.35 -10.15
N GLN A 153 -18.96 -6.84 -9.19
CA GLN A 153 -19.31 -6.83 -7.77
C GLN A 153 -18.91 -5.53 -7.05
N LYS A 154 -18.16 -4.64 -7.71
CA LYS A 154 -17.67 -3.36 -7.18
C LYS A 154 -16.89 -3.52 -5.86
N LYS A 155 -16.00 -4.53 -5.78
CA LYS A 155 -15.21 -4.81 -4.58
C LYS A 155 -13.83 -5.40 -4.90
N TRP A 156 -12.89 -5.26 -3.98
CA TRP A 156 -11.62 -5.97 -4.01
C TRP A 156 -11.80 -7.44 -3.59
N VAL A 157 -11.16 -8.34 -4.31
CA VAL A 157 -11.16 -9.78 -4.05
C VAL A 157 -9.73 -10.30 -4.04
N ILE A 158 -9.43 -11.25 -3.15
CA ILE A 158 -8.17 -11.99 -3.19
C ILE A 158 -8.27 -13.03 -4.32
N VAL A 159 -7.29 -13.07 -5.20
CA VAL A 159 -7.31 -13.95 -6.38
C VAL A 159 -6.22 -15.00 -6.34
N ALA A 160 -5.07 -14.70 -5.73
CA ALA A 160 -3.92 -15.58 -5.75
C ALA A 160 -2.97 -15.31 -4.57
N VAL A 161 -2.01 -16.21 -4.37
CA VAL A 161 -0.91 -16.03 -3.41
C VAL A 161 0.43 -16.17 -4.10
N LEU A 162 1.41 -15.33 -3.74
CA LEU A 162 2.72 -15.33 -4.39
C LEU A 162 3.44 -16.66 -4.11
N ARG A 163 3.87 -17.35 -5.16
CA ARG A 163 4.58 -18.62 -5.07
C ARG A 163 6.08 -18.44 -5.27
N ALA A 164 6.47 -17.72 -6.34
CA ALA A 164 7.85 -17.68 -6.79
C ALA A 164 8.19 -16.36 -7.50
N TYR A 165 9.49 -16.15 -7.69
CA TYR A 165 10.09 -15.01 -8.35
C TYR A 165 11.30 -15.45 -9.18
N ALA A 166 11.68 -14.68 -10.19
CA ALA A 166 12.71 -15.03 -11.17
C ALA A 166 14.15 -14.74 -10.68
N GLY A 167 14.35 -14.66 -9.37
CA GLY A 167 15.61 -14.23 -8.77
C GLY A 167 15.72 -12.71 -8.65
N ILE A 168 16.75 -12.25 -7.95
CA ILE A 168 16.94 -10.83 -7.63
C ILE A 168 17.20 -9.95 -8.87
N ASN A 169 17.76 -10.55 -9.93
CA ASN A 169 18.01 -9.91 -11.21
C ASN A 169 16.94 -10.25 -12.27
N GLY A 170 15.90 -10.98 -11.87
CA GLY A 170 14.78 -11.33 -12.73
C GLY A 170 13.63 -10.32 -12.60
N ALA A 171 12.61 -10.48 -13.43
CA ALA A 171 11.45 -9.57 -13.44
C ALA A 171 10.10 -10.25 -13.20
N THR A 172 10.06 -11.58 -13.22
CA THR A 172 8.81 -12.35 -13.25
C THR A 172 8.43 -12.86 -11.87
N ASN A 173 7.16 -12.66 -11.50
CA ASN A 173 6.54 -13.32 -10.36
C ASN A 173 5.49 -14.31 -10.83
N TRP A 174 5.34 -15.39 -10.07
CA TRP A 174 4.31 -16.41 -10.25
C TRP A 174 3.46 -16.49 -9.00
N TRP A 175 2.15 -16.42 -9.18
CA TRP A 175 1.16 -16.62 -8.13
C TRP A 175 0.32 -17.86 -8.41
N ASN A 176 -0.06 -18.56 -7.35
CA ASN A 176 -1.04 -19.64 -7.43
C ASN A 176 -2.44 -19.07 -7.22
N VAL A 177 -3.33 -19.30 -8.18
CA VAL A 177 -4.73 -18.85 -8.08
C VAL A 177 -5.44 -19.62 -6.97
N ILE A 178 -6.24 -18.92 -6.19
CA ILE A 178 -7.03 -19.51 -5.10
C ILE A 178 -8.20 -20.28 -5.71
N SER A 179 -8.22 -21.59 -5.51
CA SER A 179 -9.35 -22.44 -5.90
C SER A 179 -10.51 -22.30 -4.92
N THR A 180 -11.65 -21.81 -5.40
CA THR A 180 -12.88 -21.74 -4.60
C THR A 180 -13.40 -23.12 -4.23
N ASP A 181 -13.23 -24.11 -5.13
CA ASP A 181 -13.70 -25.48 -4.90
C ASP A 181 -12.97 -26.12 -3.72
N TYR A 182 -11.67 -25.86 -3.60
CA TYR A 182 -10.88 -26.32 -2.46
C TYR A 182 -11.30 -25.61 -1.16
N LEU A 183 -11.48 -24.28 -1.20
CA LEU A 183 -11.87 -23.51 -0.02
C LEU A 183 -13.26 -23.90 0.52
N ASN A 184 -14.17 -24.38 -0.33
CA ASN A 184 -15.50 -24.81 0.10
C ASN A 184 -15.51 -26.20 0.75
N GLN A 185 -14.40 -26.94 0.74
CA GLN A 185 -14.30 -28.29 1.31
C GLN A 185 -13.76 -28.32 2.75
N VAL A 186 -13.27 -27.18 3.25
CA VAL A 186 -12.63 -27.03 4.57
C VAL A 186 -13.43 -26.11 5.48
#